data_AF-A0A9E1T1L4-F1
#
_entry.id   AF-A0A9E1T1L4-F1
#
_cell.length_a   1.000
_cell.length_b   1.000
_cell.length_c   1.000
_cell.angle_alpha   90.00
_cell.angle_beta   90.00
_cell.angle_gamma   90.00
#
_symmetry.space_group_name_H-M   'P 1'
#
loop_
_entity.id
_entity.type
_entity.pdbx_description
1 polymer ?
#
loop_
_entity_poly.entity_id
_entity_poly.type
_entity_poly.pdbx_seq_one_letter_code
_entity_poly.pdbx_strand_id
1 'polypeptide(L)'
;MSPSSISEVPILVRLEAITLAISEARAALDDGGAVDLSGLETVVQAVCEDIAAAASQDRPEGIEQAIHTVLADLDQLSDVLSRQHQRLVAGEGLNSAAQNAYRTNDGGENG
;
A
#
# COMPACT_ATOMS: atom_id res chain seq x y z
N MET A 1 17.79 -38.28 -12.75
CA MET A 1 17.05 -37.07 -13.13
C MET A 1 16.81 -36.31 -11.84
N SER A 2 17.58 -35.26 -11.58
CA SER A 2 17.38 -34.43 -10.39
C SER A 2 16.18 -33.52 -10.64
N PRO A 3 15.19 -33.44 -9.74
CA PRO A 3 14.13 -32.45 -9.86
C PRO A 3 14.78 -31.08 -9.73
N SER A 4 14.57 -30.23 -10.74
CA SER A 4 14.99 -28.84 -10.71
C SER A 4 14.30 -28.19 -9.51
N SER A 5 15.04 -27.99 -8.42
CA SER A 5 14.65 -27.13 -7.31
C SER A 5 14.43 -25.74 -7.90
N ILE A 6 13.17 -25.36 -8.12
CA ILE A 6 12.82 -23.94 -8.11
C ILE A 6 13.28 -23.49 -6.73
N SER A 7 14.39 -22.75 -6.69
CA SER A 7 15.05 -22.41 -5.44
C SER A 7 14.03 -21.69 -4.56
N GLU A 8 13.86 -22.08 -3.30
CA GLU A 8 12.87 -21.50 -2.37
C GLU A 8 13.29 -20.09 -1.93
N VAL A 9 14.60 -19.84 -1.92
CA VAL A 9 15.25 -18.57 -1.58
C VAL A 9 14.70 -17.38 -2.39
N PRO A 10 14.53 -17.44 -3.73
CA PRO A 10 14.00 -16.31 -4.51
C PRO A 10 12.56 -15.91 -4.17
N ILE A 11 11.69 -16.81 -3.69
CA ILE A 11 10.32 -16.42 -3.28
C ILE A 11 10.36 -15.63 -1.97
N LEU A 12 11.10 -16.11 -0.98
CA LEU A 12 11.26 -15.43 0.30
C LEU A 12 11.90 -14.04 0.14
N VAL A 13 12.95 -13.94 -0.68
CA VAL A 13 13.60 -12.65 -0.99
C VAL A 13 12.63 -11.66 -1.63
N ARG A 14 11.71 -12.13 -2.49
CA ARG A 14 10.69 -11.28 -3.10
C ARG A 14 9.63 -10.83 -2.11
N LEU A 15 9.20 -11.73 -1.21
CA LEU A 15 8.27 -11.37 -0.13
C LEU A 15 8.87 -10.34 0.83
N GLU A 16 10.14 -10.50 1.21
CA GLU A 16 10.86 -9.51 2.03
C GLU A 16 10.96 -8.15 1.33
N ALA A 17 11.23 -8.14 0.02
CA ALA A 17 11.26 -6.91 -0.77
C ALA A 17 9.89 -6.20 -0.81
N ILE A 18 8.79 -6.95 -0.87
CA ILE A 18 7.43 -6.39 -0.79
C ILE A 18 7.20 -5.75 0.58
N THR A 19 7.52 -6.47 1.67
CA THR A 19 7.39 -5.92 3.04
C THR A 19 8.21 -4.64 3.21
N LEU A 20 9.44 -4.59 2.70
CA LEU A 20 10.27 -3.39 2.75
C LEU A 20 9.62 -2.22 1.99
N ALA A 21 9.17 -2.45 0.75
CA ALA A 21 8.52 -1.42 -0.07
C ALA A 21 7.24 -0.88 0.61
N ILE A 22 6.45 -1.75 1.25
CA ILE A 22 5.26 -1.34 2.01
C ILE A 22 5.66 -0.50 3.23
N SER A 23 6.72 -0.89 3.95
CA SER A 23 7.22 -0.14 5.10
C SER A 23 7.70 1.26 4.70
N GLU A 24 8.45 1.38 3.60
CA GLU A 24 8.91 2.66 3.05
C GLU A 24 7.74 3.54 2.59
N ALA A 25 6.76 2.95 1.91
CA ALA A 25 5.52 3.63 1.52
C ALA A 25 4.80 4.21 2.74
N ARG A 26 4.64 3.42 3.80
CA ARG A 26 3.98 3.88 5.03
C ARG A 26 4.73 5.03 5.70
N ALA A 27 6.05 4.93 5.81
CA ALA A 27 6.86 6.00 6.38
C ALA A 27 6.70 7.32 5.60
N ALA A 28 6.73 7.25 4.27
CA ALA A 28 6.51 8.43 3.42
C ALA A 28 5.11 9.02 3.57
N LEU A 29 4.07 8.18 3.74
CA LEU A 29 2.69 8.64 3.98
C LEU A 29 2.53 9.29 5.36
N ASP A 30 3.16 8.74 6.39
CA ASP A 30 3.14 9.29 7.76
C ASP A 30 3.83 10.67 7.81
N ASP A 31 4.89 10.87 7.01
CA ASP A 31 5.55 12.17 6.82
C ASP A 31 4.74 13.16 5.95
N GLY A 32 3.57 12.76 5.46
CA GLY A 32 2.68 13.57 4.63
C GLY A 32 3.09 13.63 3.15
N GLY A 33 4.02 12.77 2.72
CA GLY A 33 4.43 12.62 1.33
C GLY A 33 3.39 11.91 0.47
N ALA A 34 3.58 12.03 -0.85
CA ALA A 34 2.87 11.22 -1.83
C ALA A 34 3.73 10.00 -2.19
N VAL A 35 3.09 8.84 -2.31
CA VAL A 35 3.76 7.59 -2.66
C VAL A 35 3.19 7.07 -3.96
N ASP A 36 4.07 6.69 -4.89
CA ASP A 36 3.70 5.97 -6.10
C ASP A 36 3.67 4.46 -5.80
N LEU A 37 2.47 3.88 -5.84
CA LEU A 37 2.24 2.45 -5.61
C LEU A 37 1.94 1.70 -6.92
N SER A 38 2.04 2.35 -8.08
CA SER A 38 1.65 1.75 -9.37
C SER A 38 2.44 0.49 -9.74
N GLY A 39 3.68 0.36 -9.23
CA GLY A 39 4.51 -0.83 -9.43
C GLY A 39 4.23 -1.97 -8.44
N LEU A 40 3.58 -1.70 -7.30
CA LEU A 40 3.40 -2.68 -6.23
C LEU A 40 2.48 -3.84 -6.66
N GLU A 41 1.41 -3.54 -7.40
CA GLU A 41 0.48 -4.54 -7.91
C GLU A 41 1.18 -5.56 -8.83
N THR A 42 2.06 -5.09 -9.71
CA THR A 42 2.81 -5.96 -10.63
C THR A 42 3.77 -6.89 -9.87
N VAL A 43 4.43 -6.36 -8.83
CA VAL A 43 5.36 -7.15 -8.00
C VAL A 43 4.61 -8.20 -7.17
N VAL A 44 3.49 -7.81 -6.54
CA VAL A 44 2.64 -8.74 -5.77
C VAL A 44 2.08 -9.83 -6.67
N GLN A 45 1.61 -9.48 -7.87
CA GLN A 45 1.08 -10.46 -8.81
C GLN A 45 2.13 -11.47 -9.27
N ALA A 46 3.34 -11.02 -9.61
CA ALA A 46 4.44 -11.91 -9.98
C ALA A 46 4.78 -12.91 -8.85
N VAL A 47 4.75 -12.46 -7.59
CA VAL A 47 4.98 -13.33 -6.44
C VAL A 47 3.84 -14.33 -6.23
N CYS A 48 2.60 -13.92 -6.43
CA CYS A 48 1.45 -14.83 -6.40
C CYS A 48 1.56 -15.93 -7.48
N GLU A 49 2.00 -15.59 -8.68
CA GLU A 49 2.24 -16.54 -9.77
C GLU A 49 3.38 -17.51 -9.43
N ASP A 50 4.49 -17.01 -8.86
CA ASP A 50 5.61 -17.84 -8.40
C ASP A 50 5.18 -18.82 -7.30
N ILE A 51 4.37 -18.37 -6.32
CA ILE A 51 3.82 -19.22 -5.25
C ILE A 51 2.86 -20.27 -5.82
N ALA A 52 1.99 -19.88 -6.76
CA ALA A 52 1.05 -20.80 -7.40
C ALA A 52 1.76 -21.89 -8.21
N ALA A 53 2.86 -21.54 -8.90
CA ALA A 53 3.70 -22.48 -9.61
C ALA A 53 4.45 -23.43 -8.64
N ALA A 54 4.94 -22.90 -7.51
CA ALA A 54 5.63 -23.66 -6.48
C ALA A 54 4.69 -24.60 -5.69
N ALA A 55 3.39 -24.33 -5.63
CA ALA A 55 2.40 -25.12 -4.89
C ALA A 55 2.27 -26.59 -5.34
N SER A 56 2.92 -26.98 -6.44
CA SER A 56 3.02 -28.37 -6.92
C SER A 56 4.17 -29.18 -6.29
N GLN A 57 5.04 -28.56 -5.50
CA GLN A 57 6.17 -29.19 -4.81
C GLN A 57 6.13 -28.84 -3.31
N ASP A 58 6.64 -29.73 -2.45
CA ASP A 58 6.65 -29.62 -0.98
C ASP A 58 6.73 -28.18 -0.49
N ARG A 59 5.66 -27.67 0.15
CA ARG A 59 5.61 -26.29 0.66
C ARG A 59 6.52 -26.14 1.88
N PRO A 60 7.55 -25.28 1.84
CA PRO A 60 8.35 -25.00 3.02
C PRO A 60 7.59 -24.11 4.03
N GLU A 61 7.73 -24.41 5.32
CA GLU A 61 7.01 -23.76 6.43
C GLU A 61 7.21 -22.22 6.51
N GLY A 62 8.27 -21.67 5.89
CA GLY A 62 8.56 -20.23 5.93
C GLY A 62 7.77 -19.37 4.94
N ILE A 63 7.27 -19.94 3.84
CA ILE A 63 6.58 -19.15 2.79
C ILE A 63 5.19 -18.72 3.27
N GLU A 64 4.46 -19.59 3.97
CA GLU A 64 3.13 -19.25 4.51
C GLU A 64 3.21 -18.11 5.52
N GLN A 65 4.18 -18.17 6.44
CA GLN A 65 4.43 -17.09 7.39
C GLN A 65 4.75 -15.77 6.70
N ALA A 66 5.62 -15.79 5.68
CA ALA A 66 5.99 -14.60 4.93
C ALA A 66 4.82 -14.00 4.13
N ILE A 67 3.94 -14.84 3.56
CA ILE A 67 2.70 -14.40 2.92
C ILE A 67 1.79 -13.71 3.93
N HIS A 68 1.60 -14.30 5.12
CA HIS A 68 0.79 -13.69 6.17
C HIS A 68 1.35 -12.33 6.62
N THR A 69 2.67 -12.17 6.69
CA THR A 69 3.31 -10.89 6.98
C THR A 69 3.00 -9.85 5.89
N VAL A 70 3.17 -10.21 4.61
CA VAL A 70 2.86 -9.29 3.49
C VAL A 70 1.39 -8.87 3.49
N LEU A 71 0.47 -9.79 3.76
CA LEU A 71 -0.97 -9.47 3.84
C LEU A 71 -1.26 -8.48 4.98
N ALA A 72 -0.68 -8.70 6.16
CA ALA A 72 -0.82 -7.77 7.28
C ALA A 72 -0.25 -6.38 6.97
N ASP A 73 0.89 -6.32 6.27
CA ASP A 73 1.51 -5.06 5.86
C ASP A 73 0.63 -4.31 4.83
N LEU A 74 0.04 -5.02 3.87
CA LEU A 74 -0.88 -4.45 2.88
C LEU A 74 -2.15 -3.90 3.53
N ASP A 75 -2.73 -4.62 4.50
CA ASP A 75 -3.89 -4.15 5.26
C ASP A 75 -3.57 -2.85 6.02
N GLN A 76 -2.39 -2.78 6.66
CA GLN A 76 -1.94 -1.56 7.34
C GLN A 76 -1.74 -0.39 6.37
N LEU A 77 -1.15 -0.64 5.21
CA LEU A 77 -0.98 0.39 4.18
C LEU A 77 -2.34 0.92 3.68
N SER A 78 -3.30 0.03 3.47
CA SER A 78 -4.66 0.38 3.06
C SER A 78 -5.37 1.29 4.08
N ASP A 79 -5.21 1.00 5.37
CA ASP A 79 -5.74 1.81 6.46
C ASP A 79 -5.09 3.22 6.52
N VAL A 80 -3.77 3.30 6.34
CA VAL A 80 -3.04 4.58 6.25
C VAL A 80 -3.52 5.42 5.05
N LEU A 81 -3.62 4.81 3.86
CA LEU A 81 -4.11 5.49 2.66
C LEU A 81 -5.56 5.97 2.83
N SER A 82 -6.41 5.16 3.44
CA SER A 82 -7.81 5.52 3.73
C SER A 82 -7.90 6.73 4.65
N ARG A 83 -7.10 6.77 5.72
CA ARG A 83 -7.01 7.95 6.60
C ARG A 83 -6.48 9.18 5.89
N GLN A 84 -5.45 9.04 5.05
CA GLN A 84 -4.90 10.17 4.30
C GLN A 84 -5.94 10.73 3.32
N HIS A 85 -6.65 9.86 2.59
CA HIS A 85 -7.72 10.25 1.69
C HIS A 85 -8.84 10.99 2.43
N GLN A 86 -9.30 10.47 3.57
CA GLN A 86 -10.30 11.15 4.40
C GLN A 86 -9.82 12.53 4.88
N ARG A 87 -8.55 12.68 5.26
CA ARG A 87 -7.97 13.96 5.66
C ARG A 87 -7.94 14.96 4.51
N LEU A 88 -7.56 14.52 3.31
CA LEU A 88 -7.52 15.38 2.12
C LEU A 88 -8.93 15.82 1.72
N VAL A 89 -9.89 14.90 1.63
CA VAL A 89 -11.29 15.19 1.28
C VAL A 89 -11.96 16.07 2.34
N ALA A 90 -11.74 15.80 3.64
CA ALA A 90 -12.28 16.63 4.72
C ALA A 90 -11.62 18.03 4.73
N GLY A 91 -10.33 18.12 4.44
CA GLY A 91 -9.60 19.38 4.32
C GLY A 91 -10.09 20.25 3.17
N GLU A 92 -10.35 19.66 2.00
CA GLU A 92 -10.95 20.35 0.85
C GLU A 92 -12.38 20.84 1.14
N GLY A 93 -13.18 20.03 1.87
CA GLY A 93 -14.52 20.39 2.31
C GLY A 93 -14.52 21.59 3.26
N LEU A 94 -13.60 21.61 4.24
CA LEU A 94 -13.44 22.73 5.18
C LEU A 94 -12.96 24.01 4.48
N ASN A 95 -12.03 23.90 3.55
CA ASN A 95 -11.51 25.05 2.79
C ASN A 95 -12.61 25.65 1.89
N SER A 96 -13.43 24.80 1.25
CA SER A 96 -14.58 25.24 0.45
C SER A 96 -15.66 25.93 1.31
N ALA A 97 -15.95 25.39 2.49
CA ALA A 97 -16.90 25.99 3.43
C ALA A 97 -16.40 27.35 3.97
N ALA A 98 -15.11 27.45 4.31
CA ALA A 98 -14.49 28.69 4.74
C ALA A 98 -14.50 29.76 3.64
N GLN A 99 -14.16 29.40 2.40
CA GLN A 99 -14.20 30.32 1.26
C GLN A 99 -15.61 30.82 0.95
N ASN A 100 -16.63 29.95 1.08
CA ASN A 100 -18.02 30.36 0.94
C ASN A 100 -18.44 31.35 2.05
N ALA A 101 -18.06 31.09 3.31
CA ALA A 101 -18.36 31.97 4.44
C ALA A 101 -17.71 33.36 4.29
N TYR A 102 -16.45 33.42 3.85
CA TYR A 102 -15.77 34.69 3.54
C TYR A 102 -16.42 35.43 2.37
N ARG A 103 -16.78 34.73 1.27
CA ARG A 103 -17.45 35.34 0.12
C ARG A 103 -18.82 35.92 0.47
N THR A 104 -19.55 35.30 1.40
CA THR A 104 -20.86 35.80 1.84
C THR A 104 -20.77 36.99 2.79
N ASN A 105 -19.65 37.18 3.50
CA ASN A 105 -19.46 38.33 4.40
C ASN A 105 -18.97 39.60 3.67
N ASP A 106 -18.24 39.47 2.56
CA ASP A 106 -17.76 40.63 1.77
C ASP A 106 -18.84 41.25 0.85
N GLY A 107 -19.99 40.58 0.67
CA GLY A 107 -21.09 41.07 -0.18
C GLY A 107 -22.15 41.88 0.57
N GLY A 108 -21.95 42.14 1.87
CA GLY A 108 -22.99 42.59 2.79
C GLY A 108 -22.84 44.00 3.32
N GLU A 109 -22.23 44.95 2.60
CA GLU A 109 -22.29 46.37 2.96
C GLU A 109 -22.04 47.22 1.72
N ASN A 110 -23.11 47.64 1.04
CA ASN A 110 -23.16 48.91 0.31
C ASN A 110 -24.60 49.23 -0.07
N GLY A 111 -25.14 50.26 0.59
CA GLY A 111 -26.07 51.26 0.01
C GLY A 111 -27.51 50.85 -0.21
#